data_AF-A0AAU5RY31-F1
#
_entry.id   AF-A0AAU5RY31-F1
#
_cell.length_a   1.000
_cell.length_b   1.000
_cell.length_c   1.000
_cell.angle_alpha   90.00
_cell.angle_beta   90.00
_cell.angle_gamma   90.00
#
_symmetry.space_group_name_H-M   'P 1'
#
loop_
_entity.id
_entity.type
_entity.pdbx_description
1 polymer ?
#
loop_
_entity_poly.entity_id
_entity_poly.type
_entity_poly.pdbx_seq_one_letter_code
_entity_poly.pdbx_strand_id
1 'polypeptide(L)' 'MPPTLLAAETVRPTEAAINDQIRTLMNHPASAERTEEYVRLLTLWARAGTVVAGRCGELGGH' A
#
# COMPACT_ATOMS: atom_id res chain seq x y z
N MET A 1 -0.63 26.99 -25.05
CA MET A 1 0.11 25.79 -24.60
C MET A 1 -0.77 25.08 -23.58
N PRO A 2 -1.32 23.88 -23.86
CA PRO A 2 -2.09 23.15 -22.84
C PRO A 2 -1.13 22.68 -21.72
N PRO A 3 -1.57 22.67 -20.46
CA PRO A 3 -0.74 22.14 -19.37
C PRO A 3 -0.59 20.64 -19.56
N THR A 4 0.66 20.20 -19.59
CA THR A 4 1.05 18.79 -19.55
C THR A 4 0.39 18.16 -18.34
N LEU A 5 -0.55 17.24 -18.58
CA LEU A 5 -0.98 16.24 -17.59
C LEU A 5 0.27 15.39 -17.30
N LEU A 6 1.10 15.88 -16.38
CA LEU A 6 2.20 15.11 -15.82
C LEU A 6 1.59 13.77 -15.41
N ALA A 7 2.27 12.72 -15.86
CA ALA A 7 1.93 11.33 -15.65
C ALA A 7 1.16 11.13 -14.35
N ALA A 8 0.07 10.36 -14.39
CA ALA A 8 -0.39 9.64 -13.22
C ALA A 8 0.79 8.77 -12.77
N GLU A 9 1.71 9.37 -12.02
CA GLU A 9 2.72 8.66 -11.26
C GLU A 9 1.89 7.64 -10.51
N THR A 10 2.12 6.37 -10.83
CA THR A 10 1.48 5.25 -10.20
C THR A 10 1.96 5.27 -8.75
N VAL A 11 1.34 6.13 -7.94
CA VAL A 11 1.64 6.33 -6.54
C VAL A 11 1.39 4.98 -5.91
N ARG A 12 2.49 4.25 -5.66
CA ARG A 12 2.42 3.03 -4.88
C ARG A 12 1.76 3.44 -3.56
N PRO A 13 0.64 2.81 -3.18
CA PRO A 13 -0.07 3.20 -2.00
C PRO A 13 0.90 3.10 -0.81
N THR A 14 1.05 4.21 -0.09
CA THR A 14 1.89 4.25 1.10
C THR A 14 1.25 3.37 2.18
N GLU A 15 2.06 2.90 3.13
CA GLU A 15 1.57 2.10 4.25
C GLU A 15 0.40 2.78 4.99
N ALA A 16 0.48 4.09 5.16
CA ALA A 16 -0.58 4.90 5.76
C ALA A 16 -1.89 4.86 4.95
N ALA A 17 -1.82 4.93 3.62
CA ALA A 17 -3.00 4.84 2.76
C ALA A 17 -3.64 3.43 2.77
N ILE A 18 -2.84 2.38 2.92
CA ILE A 18 -3.35 1.01 3.04
C ILE A 18 -4.02 0.80 4.41
N ASN A 19 -3.41 1.32 5.48
CA ASN A 19 -3.99 1.27 6.83
C ASN A 19 -5.33 2.01 6.93
N ASP A 20 -5.47 3.16 6.27
CA ASP A 20 -6.73 3.90 6.24
C ASP A 20 -7.85 3.12 5.51
N GLN A 21 -7.51 2.46 4.40
CA GLN A 21 -8.43 1.58 3.68
C GLN A 21 -8.85 0.37 4.53
N ILE A 22 -7.92 -0.24 5.28
CA ILE A 22 -8.23 -1.33 6.21
C ILE A 22 -9.20 -0.84 7.30
N ARG A 23 -8.96 0.35 7.87
CA ARG A 23 -9.85 0.94 8.89
C ARG A 23 -11.24 1.21 8.31
N THR A 24 -11.32 1.74 7.10
CA THR A 24 -12.59 1.95 6.40
C THR A 24 -13.31 0.63 6.19
N LEU A 25 -12.61 -0.39 5.68
CA LEU A 25 -13.15 -1.73 5.44
C LEU A 25 -13.68 -2.38 6.73
N MET A 26 -13.06 -2.14 7.88
CA MET A 26 -13.51 -2.67 9.17
C MET A 26 -14.83 -2.06 9.67
N ASN A 27 -15.25 -0.91 9.15
CA ASN A 27 -16.57 -0.34 9.45
C ASN A 27 -17.70 -1.02 8.66
N HIS A 28 -17.38 -1.84 7.65
CA HIS A 28 -18.37 -2.61 6.91
C HIS A 28 -18.73 -3.92 7.64
N PRO A 29 -19.98 -4.39 7.51
CA PRO A 29 -20.39 -5.67 8.07
C PRO A 29 -19.52 -6.81 7.52
N ALA A 30 -19.33 -7.85 8.34
CA ALA A 30 -18.56 -9.01 7.93
C ALA A 30 -19.23 -9.71 6.74
N SER A 31 -18.52 -9.78 5.63
CA SER A 31 -18.92 -10.50 4.42
C SER A 31 -17.73 -11.26 3.84
N ALA A 32 -18.00 -12.21 2.95
CA ALA A 32 -16.96 -12.91 2.20
C ALA A 32 -16.11 -11.90 1.40
N GLU A 33 -16.76 -10.95 0.73
CA GLU A 33 -16.12 -9.86 -0.02
C GLU A 33 -15.21 -9.00 0.87
N ARG A 34 -15.65 -8.63 2.08
CA ARG A 34 -14.82 -7.89 3.05
C ARG A 34 -13.58 -8.69 3.43
N THR A 35 -13.69 -10.01 3.55
CA THR A 35 -12.58 -10.88 3.94
C THR A 35 -11.54 -10.96 2.83
N GLU A 36 -11.99 -11.10 1.58
CA GLU A 36 -11.11 -11.09 0.41
C GLU A 36 -10.36 -9.77 0.27
N GLU A 37 -11.06 -8.64 0.41
CA GLU A 37 -10.45 -7.31 0.32
C GLU A 37 -9.48 -7.06 1.49
N TYR A 38 -9.82 -7.52 2.69
CA TYR A 38 -8.94 -7.41 3.86
C TYR A 38 -7.62 -8.18 3.64
N VAL A 39 -7.69 -9.39 3.06
CA VAL A 39 -6.50 -10.19 2.73
C VAL A 39 -5.65 -9.51 1.64
N ARG A 40 -6.26 -8.90 0.63
CA ARG A 40 -5.54 -8.11 -0.39
C ARG A 40 -4.82 -6.93 0.22
N LEU A 41 -5.50 -6.14 1.06
CA LEU A 41 -4.90 -4.99 1.73
C LEU A 41 -3.76 -5.39 2.67
N LEU A 42 -3.88 -6.49 3.43
CA LEU A 42 -2.79 -7.02 4.24
C LEU A 42 -1.57 -7.43 3.41
N THR A 43 -1.80 -8.03 2.25
CA THR A 43 -0.71 -8.42 1.32
C THR A 43 0.01 -7.18 0.79
N LEU A 44 -0.74 -6.13 0.44
CA LEU A 44 -0.18 -4.86 0.00
C LEU A 44 0.59 -4.16 1.13
N TRP A 45 0.06 -4.17 2.36
CA TRP A 45 0.70 -3.60 3.54
C TRP A 45 2.06 -4.28 3.82
N ALA A 46 2.09 -5.62 3.81
CA ALA A 46 3.32 -6.39 4.00
C ALA A 46 4.39 -6.08 2.94
N ARG A 47 3.97 -5.90 1.67
CA ARG A 47 4.85 -5.51 0.56
C ARG A 47 5.36 -4.08 0.69
N ALA A 48 4.54 -3.15 1.17
CA ALA A 48 4.95 -1.77 1.39
C ALA A 48 6.01 -1.67 2.51
N GLY A 49 5.85 -2.42 3.59
CA GLY A 49 6.81 -2.47 4.71
C GLY A 49 8.14 -3.14 4.35
N THR A 50 8.13 -4.18 3.50
CA THR A 50 9.37 -4.88 3.09
C THR A 50 10.26 -4.04 2.16
N VAL A 51 9.70 -3.14 1.35
CA VAL A 51 10.50 -2.23 0.51
C VAL A 51 11.36 -1.27 1.35
N VAL A 52 10.93 -0.93 2.57
CA VAL A 52 11.72 -0.10 3.49
C VAL A 52 12.88 -0.90 4.11
N ALA A 53 12.65 -2.17 4.45
CA ALA A 53 13.69 -3.05 5.03
C ALA A 53 14.76 -3.46 4.01
N GLY A 54 14.39 -3.69 2.74
CA GLY A 54 15.34 -4.05 1.68
C GLY A 54 16.29 -2.93 1.26
N ARG A 55 15.92 -1.66 1.47
CA ARG A 55 16.76 -0.50 1.14
C ARG A 55 17.82 -0.17 2.20
N CYS A 56 17.76 -0.81 3.37
CA CYS A 56 18.72 -0.65 4.46
C CYS A 56 19.81 -1.75 4.46
N GLY A 57 19.72 -2.74 3.56
CA GLY A 57 20.66 -3.86 3.49
C GLY A 57 21.86 -3.68 2.55
N GLU A 58 21.90 -2.64 1.72
CA GLU A 58 22.95 -2.48 0.68
C GLU A 58 24.07 -1.48 1.04
N LEU A 59 24.11 -0.93 2.26
CA LEU A 59 25.15 0.06 2.67
C LEU A 59 26.02 -0.41 3.85
N GLY A 60 26.15 -1.72 4.06
CA GLY A 60 26.88 -2.29 5.20
C GLY A 60 27.75 -3.49 4.82
N GLY A 61 28.65 -3.32 3.85
CA GLY A 61 29.70 -4.30 3.54
C GLY A 61 31.00 -3.56 3.30
N HIS A 62 31.68 -3.18 4.39
CA HIS A 62 33.00 -2.56 4.40
C HIS A 62 34.03 -3.54 4.94
#